data_AF-A0A969Q4M4-F1
#
_entry.id   AF-A0A969Q4M4-F1
#
_cell.length_a   1.000
_cell.length_b   1.000
_cell.length_c   1.000
_cell.angle_alpha   90.00
_cell.angle_beta   90.00
_cell.angle_gamma   90.00
#
_symmetry.space_group_name_H-M   'P 1'
#
loop_
_entity.id
_entity.type
_entity.pdbx_description
1 polymer ?
#
loop_
_entity_poly.entity_id
_entity_poly.type
_entity_poly.pdbx_seq_one_letter_code
_entity_poly.pdbx_strand_id
1 'polypeptide(L)' 'KASEDVMATARMAATLSLNALFIDIGRRGTTRGKPVAAAMGAEYCPLPYASSRAMSSLVTARIAADRK' A
#
# COMPACT_ATOMS: atom_id res chain seq x y z
N LYS A 1 19.11 -2.03 -10.31
CA LYS A 1 18.34 -3.21 -10.74
C LYS A 1 17.15 -3.45 -9.82
N ALA A 2 17.25 -4.22 -8.74
CA ALA A 2 16.07 -4.54 -7.89
C ALA A 2 15.22 -3.33 -7.44
N SER A 3 15.84 -2.23 -6.99
CA SER A 3 15.08 -1.04 -6.60
C SER A 3 14.43 -0.30 -7.77
N GLU A 4 15.03 -0.35 -8.96
CA GLU A 4 14.48 0.28 -10.17
C GLU A 4 13.30 -0.56 -10.68
N ASP A 5 13.45 -1.88 -10.65
CA ASP A 5 12.40 -2.84 -11.03
C ASP A 5 11.15 -2.65 -10.15
N VAL A 6 11.33 -2.53 -8.83
CA VAL A 6 10.24 -2.24 -7.88
C VAL A 6 9.51 -0.95 -8.25
N MET A 7 10.24 0.12 -8.56
CA MET A 7 9.64 1.40 -8.92
C MET A 7 8.95 1.36 -10.30
N ALA A 8 9.48 0.60 -11.25
CA ALA A 8 8.85 0.40 -12.55
C ALA A 8 7.52 -0.34 -12.40
N THR A 9 7.49 -1.44 -11.63
CA THR A 9 6.26 -2.18 -11.32
C THR A 9 5.27 -1.31 -10.56
N ALA A 10 5.74 -0.50 -9.60
CA ALA A 10 4.89 0.41 -8.85
C ALA A 10 4.14 1.38 -9.78
N ARG A 11 4.87 2.01 -10.71
CA ARG A 11 4.28 2.94 -11.68
C ARG A 11 3.31 2.23 -12.64
N MET A 12 3.60 1.00 -13.04
CA MET A 12 2.65 0.19 -13.83
C MET A 12 1.37 -0.10 -13.05
N ALA A 13 1.46 -0.39 -11.75
CA ALA A 13 0.26 -0.61 -10.94
C ALA A 13 -0.62 0.63 -10.87
N ALA A 14 -0.03 1.83 -10.85
CA ALA A 14 -0.79 3.09 -10.87
C ALA A 14 -1.64 3.26 -12.14
N THR A 15 -1.21 2.70 -13.29
CA THR A 15 -1.98 2.80 -14.54
C THR A 15 -3.24 1.93 -14.54
N LEU A 16 -3.34 0.97 -13.61
CA LEU A 16 -4.49 0.07 -13.50
C LEU A 16 -5.71 0.73 -12.81
N SER A 17 -5.57 1.95 -12.28
CA SER A 17 -6.63 2.69 -11.57
C SER A 17 -7.30 1.87 -10.45
N LEU A 18 -6.50 1.03 -9.78
CA LEU A 18 -6.97 0.20 -8.68
C LEU A 18 -7.06 1.02 -7.40
N ASN A 19 -8.11 0.77 -6.61
CA ASN A 19 -8.09 1.19 -5.22
C ASN A 19 -7.19 0.25 -4.40
N ALA A 20 -5.93 0.66 -4.22
CA ALA A 20 -4.90 -0.18 -3.63
C ALA A 20 -4.47 0.29 -2.22
N LEU A 21 -4.20 -0.69 -1.36
CA LEU A 21 -3.53 -0.50 -0.07
C LEU A 21 -2.14 -1.16 -0.13
N PHE A 22 -1.10 -0.45 0.30
CA PHE A 22 0.25 -0.98 0.44
C PHE A 22 0.50 -1.36 1.90
N ILE A 23 0.51 -2.65 2.21
CA ILE A 23 0.71 -3.15 3.57
C ILE A 23 2.21 -3.35 3.84
N ASP A 24 2.76 -2.58 4.77
CA ASP A 24 4.14 -2.73 5.22
C ASP A 24 4.20 -3.41 6.59
N ILE A 25 4.67 -4.66 6.63
CA ILE A 25 4.80 -5.47 7.84
C ILE A 25 6.14 -5.26 8.58
N GLY A 26 6.95 -4.28 8.18
CA GLY A 26 8.18 -3.92 8.88
C GLY A 26 7.88 -3.40 10.29
N ARG A 27 8.69 -3.77 11.28
CA ARG A 27 8.50 -3.43 12.71
C ARG A 27 8.21 -1.95 13.01
N ARG A 28 8.70 -1.01 12.19
CA ARG A 28 8.47 0.43 12.33
C ARG A 28 7.91 1.08 11.05
N GLY A 29 7.42 0.26 10.11
CA GLY A 29 7.32 0.64 8.70
C GLY A 29 8.69 0.87 8.07
N THR A 30 8.78 0.75 6.75
CA THR A 30 10.05 0.91 6.04
C THR A 30 10.14 2.28 5.40
N THR A 31 11.34 2.85 5.40
CA THR A 31 11.64 4.09 4.65
C THR A 31 11.51 3.89 3.14
N ARG A 32 11.64 2.64 2.68
CA ARG A 32 11.53 2.25 1.26
C ARG A 32 10.09 2.01 0.81
N GLY A 33 9.20 1.55 1.68
CA GLY A 33 7.81 1.23 1.32
C GLY A 33 6.96 2.47 1.01
N LYS A 34 7.20 3.58 1.71
CA LYS A 34 6.47 4.84 1.48
C LYS A 34 6.60 5.36 0.03
N PRO A 35 7.82 5.52 -0.53
CA PRO A 35 7.98 5.91 -1.94
C PRO A 35 7.33 4.95 -2.93
N VAL A 36 7.33 3.65 -2.64
CA VAL A 36 6.73 2.62 -3.50
C VAL A 36 5.22 2.74 -3.51
N ALA A 37 4.59 2.84 -2.33
CA ALA A 37 3.16 3.05 -2.19
C ALA A 37 2.69 4.32 -2.92
N ALA A 38 3.44 5.42 -2.78
CA ALA A 38 3.16 6.66 -3.50
C ALA A 38 3.26 6.48 -5.02
N ALA A 39 4.29 5.78 -5.52
CA ALA A 39 4.44 5.50 -6.94
C ALA A 39 3.34 4.57 -7.50
N MET A 40 2.75 3.73 -6.65
CA MET A 40 1.59 2.89 -6.99
C MET A 40 0.26 3.65 -6.98
N GLY A 41 0.21 4.86 -6.42
CA GLY A 41 -1.06 5.52 -6.10
C GLY A 41 -1.85 4.79 -4.99
N ALA A 42 -1.16 4.00 -4.16
CA ALA A 42 -1.74 3.22 -3.08
C ALA A 42 -1.62 3.95 -1.74
N GLU A 43 -2.57 3.70 -0.82
CA GLU A 43 -2.46 4.16 0.56
C GLU A 43 -1.39 3.34 1.30
N TYR A 44 -0.44 4.00 1.94
CA TYR A 44 0.60 3.33 2.72
C TYR A 44 0.09 2.98 4.13
N CYS A 45 0.01 1.68 4.43
CA CYS A 45 -0.48 1.17 5.71
C CYS A 45 0.64 0.43 6.45
N PRO A 46 1.33 1.08 7.42
CA PRO A 46 2.30 0.40 8.26
C PRO A 46 1.57 -0.52 9.25
N LEU A 47 1.68 -1.82 9.06
CA LEU A 47 0.99 -2.82 9.86
C LEU A 47 1.97 -3.94 10.27
N PRO A 48 2.84 -3.71 11.29
CA PRO A 48 3.82 -4.69 11.76
C PRO A 48 3.20 -6.04 12.15
N TYR A 49 1.94 -6.02 12.57
CA TYR A 49 1.15 -7.19 12.91
C TYR A 49 -0.11 -7.22 12.02
N ALA A 50 0.03 -7.78 10.82
CA ALA A 50 -1.04 -7.90 9.83
C ALA A 50 -2.08 -8.97 10.20
N SER A 51 -2.73 -8.80 11.36
CA SER A 51 -3.84 -9.64 11.77
C SER A 51 -5.04 -9.47 10.84
N SER A 52 -5.86 -10.51 10.71
CA SER A 52 -7.11 -10.47 9.93
C SER A 52 -8.03 -9.34 10.36
N ARG A 53 -8.12 -9.08 11.67
CA ARG A 53 -8.92 -7.97 12.23
C ARG A 53 -8.41 -6.61 11.74
N ALA A 54 -7.10 -6.36 11.83
CA ALA A 54 -6.52 -5.10 11.40
C ALA A 54 -6.65 -4.88 9.88
N MET A 55 -6.42 -5.94 9.10
CA MET A 55 -6.63 -5.92 7.64
C MET A 55 -8.08 -5.61 7.28
N SER A 56 -9.04 -6.28 7.95
CA SER A 56 -10.47 -6.04 7.73
C SER A 56 -10.84 -4.59 8.05
N SER A 57 -10.35 -4.03 9.16
CA SER A 57 -10.62 -2.63 9.51
C SER A 57 -10.08 -1.64 8.47
N LEU A 58 -8.86 -1.86 7.94
CA LEU A 58 -8.28 -1.01 6.89
C LEU A 58 -9.12 -1.06 5.60
N VAL A 59 -9.47 -2.26 5.14
CA VAL A 59 -10.27 -2.43 3.92
C VAL A 59 -11.66 -1.80 4.09
N THR A 60 -12.32 -2.02 5.23
CA THR A 60 -13.63 -1.40 5.50
C THR A 60 -13.55 0.12 5.53
N ALA A 61 -12.53 0.69 6.17
CA ALA A 61 -12.32 2.14 6.20
C ALA A 61 -12.09 2.70 4.80
N ARG A 62 -11.31 2.01 3.96
CA ARG A 62 -11.03 2.43 2.59
C ARG A 62 -12.28 2.40 1.71
N ILE A 63 -13.05 1.32 1.77
CA ILE A 63 -14.34 1.21 1.05
C ILE A 63 -15.32 2.30 1.49
N ALA A 64 -15.33 2.66 2.78
CA ALA A 64 -16.18 3.73 3.28
C ALA A 64 -15.74 5.12 2.77
N ALA A 65 -14.44 5.33 2.56
CA ALA A 65 -13.89 6.57 2.01
C ALA A 65 -14.24 6.77 0.52
N ASP A 66 -14.25 5.69 -0.27
CA ASP A 66 -14.60 5.72 -1.69
C ASP A 66 -16.06 6.07 -1.98
N ARG A 67 -16.95 5.86 -1.01
CA ARG A 67 -18.39 6.12 -1.16
C ARG A 67 -18.78 7.58 -0.90
N LYS A 68 -17.85 8.42 -0.46
CA LYS A 68 -18.05 9.84 -0.15
C LYS A 68 -17.53 10.72 -1.28
#